data_AF-A0A3N5P1M9-F1
#
_entry.id   AF-A0A3N5P1M9-F1
#
_cell.length_a   1.000
_cell.length_b   1.000
_cell.length_c   1.000
_cell.angle_alpha   90.00
_cell.angle_beta   90.00
_cell.angle_gamma   90.00
#
_symmetry.space_group_name_H-M   'P 1'
#
loop_
_entity.id
_entity.type
_entity.pdbx_description
1 polymer ?
#
loop_
_entity_poly.entity_id
_entity_poly.type
_entity_poly.pdbx_seq_one_letter_code
_entity_poly.pdbx_strand_id
1 'polypeptide(L)'
;TDGISMPDQLAKQNVQIGWSTRLVPFGPTYTSAVFAMGFACRVALAFGGIKPGDFKGNLIYNKDRTFAFVIAFGPVSDEWYANAAGAINWGFPTISDWDIPQVLPTGICTYEHVVSQVPHDEIVQKAIEVRGLKVTVSKIDIPMAYGPAFEGERVRKDDLYLECGGGRSLGVELLVSKEMDEVQDGLVTVEGPEIADVKEGAKLPLAILAEVAGRQMQSDFEPILERQFHHLINYAQGVMHIGQRNIMWFRAGKAAIEKGFKLEHIGRILHGKLHQDFGAIVDKVQVKIYTEEARVKEVIEMAKAVYAARDERLGSMTDESEEIFYSCTLCQSFAPSHVCVITPERVGMCGAYNWLDGKASFEINPTGPNQPISKGDLIDANLGQWIGVNEFVNKASRGKVERVSAYSLMVDPMTACGCFECIATMLPICNGIMIVNRDYMGMTPAGMKFTTLAGMVGGGQVTPGFLGVSKHYICSRQFMKAEGGLKRVVWMPKILKEEIRDRLQKRAEEENVPDLVEMIADDEVGITEDEVLGYIKEKEHPALNMERVM
;
A
#
# COMPACT_ATOMS: atom_id res chain seq x y z
N THR A 1 -5.98 0.82 -46.92
CA THR A 1 -4.87 1.67 -47.42
C THR A 1 -4.75 1.42 -48.90
N ASP A 2 -4.42 2.39 -49.74
CA ASP A 2 -4.32 2.21 -51.21
C ASP A 2 -3.15 1.28 -51.65
N GLY A 3 -3.01 0.11 -51.04
CA GLY A 3 -1.92 -0.85 -51.24
C GLY A 3 -0.57 -0.43 -50.64
N ILE A 4 -0.48 0.70 -49.95
CA ILE A 4 0.79 1.23 -49.40
C ILE A 4 1.16 0.47 -48.12
N SER A 5 2.34 -0.15 -48.10
CA SER A 5 2.82 -0.96 -46.98
C SER A 5 3.17 -0.12 -45.75
N MET A 6 3.15 -0.71 -44.55
CA MET A 6 3.52 0.00 -43.31
C MET A 6 4.93 0.64 -43.38
N PRO A 7 5.97 -0.04 -43.90
CA PRO A 7 7.30 0.57 -44.07
C PRO A 7 7.29 1.82 -44.95
N ASP A 8 6.51 1.82 -46.03
CA ASP A 8 6.39 2.97 -46.93
C ASP A 8 5.64 4.14 -46.26
N GLN A 9 4.63 3.85 -45.44
CA GLN A 9 3.92 4.86 -44.65
C GLN A 9 4.84 5.50 -43.61
N LEU A 10 5.64 4.69 -42.89
CA LEU A 10 6.64 5.19 -41.93
C LEU A 10 7.72 6.04 -42.60
N ALA A 11 8.23 5.59 -43.75
CA ALA A 11 9.21 6.34 -44.52
C ALA A 11 8.68 7.70 -45.00
N LYS A 12 7.41 7.76 -45.46
CA LYS A 12 6.75 9.02 -45.83
C LYS A 12 6.63 10.01 -44.67
N GLN A 13 6.59 9.52 -43.43
CA GLN A 13 6.55 10.33 -42.21
C GLN A 13 7.94 10.60 -41.63
N ASN A 14 9.02 10.31 -42.37
CA ASN A 14 10.41 10.45 -41.93
C ASN A 14 10.76 9.63 -40.68
N VAL A 15 10.08 8.50 -40.44
CA VAL A 15 10.44 7.57 -39.36
C VAL A 15 11.56 6.64 -39.83
N GLN A 16 12.66 6.59 -39.07
CA GLN A 16 13.79 5.72 -39.40
C GLN A 16 13.45 4.24 -39.17
N ILE A 17 13.56 3.44 -40.22
CA ILE A 17 13.36 1.98 -40.20
C ILE A 17 14.70 1.23 -40.21
N GLY A 18 14.71 -0.01 -39.69
CA GLY A 18 15.86 -0.90 -39.68
C GLY A 18 16.15 -1.53 -38.32
N TRP A 19 17.20 -2.36 -38.28
CA TRP A 19 17.61 -3.08 -37.06
C TRP A 19 18.04 -2.14 -35.92
N SER A 20 18.62 -0.98 -36.24
CA SER A 20 19.04 0.01 -35.25
C SER A 20 17.86 0.63 -34.49
N THR A 21 16.71 0.80 -35.16
CA THR A 21 15.49 1.35 -34.57
C THR A 21 14.48 0.27 -34.17
N ARG A 22 14.81 -1.01 -34.41
CA ARG A 22 13.95 -2.18 -34.15
C ARG A 22 12.64 -2.18 -34.95
N LEU A 23 12.55 -1.37 -36.01
CA LEU A 23 11.44 -1.31 -36.96
C LEU A 23 11.86 -2.02 -38.25
N VAL A 24 11.79 -3.36 -38.29
CA VAL A 24 12.38 -4.18 -39.36
C VAL A 24 11.32 -4.61 -40.39
N PRO A 25 11.39 -4.11 -41.64
CA PRO A 25 10.53 -4.61 -42.71
C PRO A 25 11.02 -5.96 -43.22
N PHE A 26 10.18 -7.00 -43.12
CA PHE A 26 10.51 -8.33 -43.66
C PHE A 26 10.23 -8.48 -45.16
N GLY A 27 9.37 -7.63 -45.72
CA GLY A 27 9.06 -7.58 -47.14
C GLY A 27 7.80 -6.77 -47.43
N PRO A 28 7.50 -6.52 -48.72
CA PRO A 28 6.41 -5.64 -49.14
C PRO A 28 5.04 -6.34 -49.16
N THR A 29 4.98 -7.66 -48.92
CA THR A 29 3.76 -8.47 -49.06
C THR A 29 3.45 -9.24 -47.77
N TYR A 30 2.18 -9.62 -47.61
CA TYR A 30 1.70 -10.33 -46.42
C TYR A 30 2.39 -11.69 -46.18
N THR A 31 2.84 -12.36 -47.24
CA THR A 31 3.56 -13.64 -47.12
C THR A 31 4.90 -13.49 -46.39
N SER A 32 5.48 -12.29 -46.37
CA SER A 32 6.73 -12.00 -45.66
C SER A 32 6.57 -11.98 -44.14
N ALA A 33 5.35 -11.94 -43.61
CA ALA A 33 5.09 -12.04 -42.17
C ALA A 33 5.62 -13.36 -41.57
N VAL A 34 5.72 -14.42 -42.37
CA VAL A 34 6.30 -15.71 -41.96
C VAL A 34 7.73 -15.59 -41.45
N PHE A 35 8.50 -14.60 -41.92
CA PHE A 35 9.88 -14.41 -41.47
C PHE A 35 9.97 -13.92 -40.02
N ALA A 36 8.95 -13.22 -39.51
CA ALA A 36 8.88 -12.84 -38.10
C ALA A 36 8.68 -14.08 -37.20
N MET A 37 7.78 -14.98 -37.58
CA MET A 37 7.60 -16.27 -36.90
C MET A 37 8.84 -17.16 -37.03
N GLY A 38 9.48 -17.20 -38.20
CA GLY A 38 10.74 -17.89 -38.40
C GLY A 38 11.90 -17.31 -37.58
N PHE A 39 11.88 -16.01 -37.28
CA PHE A 39 12.81 -15.39 -36.33
C PHE A 39 12.54 -15.90 -34.90
N ALA A 40 11.29 -15.92 -34.46
CA ALA A 40 10.90 -16.46 -33.15
C ALA A 40 11.29 -17.95 -32.99
N CYS A 41 11.11 -18.77 -34.04
CA CYS A 41 11.60 -20.14 -34.07
C CYS A 41 13.12 -20.22 -33.82
N ARG A 42 13.90 -19.35 -34.47
CA ARG A 42 15.36 -19.31 -34.31
C ARG A 42 15.77 -18.83 -32.91
N VAL A 43 15.01 -17.93 -32.29
CA VAL A 43 15.24 -17.51 -30.89
C VAL A 43 15.11 -18.70 -29.94
N ALA A 44 14.08 -19.54 -30.10
CA ALA A 44 13.92 -20.75 -29.29
C ALA A 44 15.05 -21.77 -29.50
N LEU A 45 15.53 -21.95 -30.74
CA LEU A 45 16.66 -22.85 -31.02
C LEU A 45 17.98 -22.32 -30.45
N ALA A 46 18.26 -21.03 -30.63
CA ALA A 46 19.54 -20.42 -30.28
C ALA A 46 19.68 -20.14 -28.77
N PHE A 47 18.63 -19.60 -28.14
CA PHE A 47 18.67 -19.17 -26.73
C PHE A 47 17.93 -20.13 -25.80
N GLY A 48 16.86 -20.77 -26.30
CA GLY A 48 16.11 -21.77 -25.54
C GLY A 48 16.73 -23.17 -25.55
N GLY A 49 17.74 -23.41 -26.38
CA GLY A 49 18.39 -24.72 -26.52
C GLY A 49 17.46 -25.81 -27.07
N ILE A 50 16.33 -25.45 -27.68
CA ILE A 50 15.39 -26.39 -28.26
C ILE A 50 16.05 -27.09 -29.45
N LYS A 51 15.92 -28.43 -29.52
CA LYS A 51 16.55 -29.22 -30.58
C LYS A 51 15.77 -29.08 -31.91
N PRO A 52 16.46 -29.05 -33.06
CA PRO A 52 15.78 -29.15 -34.36
C PRO A 52 14.88 -30.39 -34.43
N GLY A 53 13.63 -30.21 -34.85
CA GLY A 53 12.61 -31.27 -34.90
C GLY A 53 11.69 -31.33 -33.68
N ASP A 54 12.07 -30.73 -32.55
CA ASP A 54 11.17 -30.59 -31.38
C ASP A 54 10.22 -29.38 -31.58
N PHE A 55 9.20 -29.58 -32.41
CA PHE A 55 8.23 -28.53 -32.71
C PHE A 55 7.44 -28.11 -31.46
N LYS A 56 7.08 -29.07 -30.58
CA LYS A 56 6.27 -28.79 -29.38
C LYS A 56 7.06 -27.94 -28.39
N GLY A 57 8.33 -28.28 -28.14
CA GLY A 57 9.21 -27.48 -27.31
C GLY A 57 9.41 -26.07 -27.87
N ASN A 58 9.50 -25.93 -29.20
CA ASN A 58 9.63 -24.62 -29.86
C ASN A 58 8.38 -23.74 -29.67
N LEU A 59 7.18 -24.29 -29.84
CA LEU A 59 5.92 -23.56 -29.67
C LEU A 59 5.71 -23.14 -28.21
N ILE A 60 5.94 -24.04 -27.25
CA ILE A 60 5.83 -23.75 -25.82
C ILE A 60 6.83 -22.65 -25.41
N TYR A 61 8.09 -22.76 -25.85
CA TYR A 61 9.08 -21.72 -25.58
C TYR A 61 8.61 -20.35 -26.07
N ASN A 62 8.08 -20.27 -27.28
CA ASN A 62 7.61 -19.00 -27.84
C ASN A 62 6.40 -18.44 -27.09
N LYS A 63 5.45 -19.29 -26.71
CA LYS A 63 4.31 -18.90 -25.86
C LYS A 63 4.79 -18.27 -24.56
N ASP A 64 5.76 -18.89 -23.89
CA ASP A 64 6.13 -18.52 -22.51
C ASP A 64 7.25 -17.48 -22.44
N ARG A 65 8.09 -17.36 -23.47
CA ARG A 65 9.33 -16.53 -23.43
C ARG A 65 9.43 -15.48 -24.53
N THR A 66 8.74 -15.64 -25.66
CA THR A 66 8.78 -14.69 -26.77
C THR A 66 7.53 -13.81 -26.75
N PHE A 67 7.61 -12.62 -26.15
CA PHE A 67 6.47 -11.70 -26.07
C PHE A 67 6.21 -10.98 -27.41
N ALA A 68 5.60 -11.68 -28.35
CA ALA A 68 5.19 -11.16 -29.66
C ALA A 68 3.67 -11.23 -29.85
N PHE A 69 3.13 -10.30 -30.64
CA PHE A 69 1.74 -10.21 -31.06
C PHE A 69 1.66 -9.67 -32.50
N VAL A 70 0.54 -9.90 -33.17
CA VAL A 70 0.25 -9.41 -34.52
C VAL A 70 -0.70 -8.22 -34.41
N ILE A 71 -0.40 -7.12 -35.11
CA ILE A 71 -1.34 -6.02 -35.32
C ILE A 71 -1.70 -5.99 -36.80
N ALA A 72 -2.98 -6.22 -37.11
CA ALA A 72 -3.51 -6.22 -38.47
C ALA A 72 -4.34 -4.94 -38.70
N PHE A 73 -3.87 -4.08 -39.60
CA PHE A 73 -4.52 -2.81 -39.93
C PHE A 73 -5.39 -2.92 -41.19
N GLY A 74 -6.65 -2.51 -41.09
CA GLY A 74 -7.63 -2.46 -42.17
C GLY A 74 -8.24 -3.80 -42.56
N PRO A 75 -9.01 -3.84 -43.66
CA PRO A 75 -9.63 -5.07 -44.16
C PRO A 75 -8.58 -6.15 -44.45
N VAL A 76 -8.83 -7.37 -43.98
CA VAL A 76 -7.93 -8.52 -44.16
C VAL A 76 -8.50 -9.51 -45.18
N SER A 77 -7.65 -10.13 -45.99
CA SER A 77 -8.04 -11.22 -46.89
C SER A 77 -7.98 -12.58 -46.19
N ASP A 78 -8.52 -13.63 -46.82
CA ASP A 78 -8.47 -15.01 -46.30
C ASP A 78 -7.03 -15.49 -46.06
N GLU A 79 -6.08 -15.07 -46.91
CA GLU A 79 -4.66 -15.40 -46.74
C GLU A 79 -4.01 -14.65 -45.57
N TRP A 80 -4.50 -13.45 -45.25
CA TRP A 80 -4.08 -12.73 -44.04
C TRP A 80 -4.61 -13.42 -42.79
N TYR A 81 -5.88 -13.83 -42.81
CA TYR A 81 -6.47 -14.64 -41.74
C TYR A 81 -5.63 -15.90 -41.47
N ALA A 82 -5.29 -16.65 -42.53
CA ALA A 82 -4.49 -17.86 -42.38
C ALA A 82 -3.10 -17.59 -41.77
N ASN A 83 -2.43 -16.51 -42.17
CA ASN A 83 -1.13 -16.14 -41.62
C ASN A 83 -1.21 -15.70 -40.15
N ALA A 84 -2.19 -14.86 -39.80
CA ALA A 84 -2.40 -14.41 -38.43
C ALA A 84 -2.83 -15.57 -37.51
N ALA A 85 -3.72 -16.45 -37.99
CA ALA A 85 -4.09 -17.67 -37.29
C ALA A 85 -2.90 -18.64 -37.13
N GLY A 86 -1.97 -18.64 -38.08
CA GLY A 86 -0.70 -19.34 -37.96
C GLY A 86 0.07 -18.90 -36.70
N ALA A 87 0.18 -17.60 -36.46
CA ALA A 87 0.89 -17.02 -35.32
C ALA A 87 0.30 -17.44 -33.95
N ILE A 88 -1.01 -17.73 -33.90
CA ILE A 88 -1.67 -18.23 -32.69
C ILE A 88 -0.98 -19.50 -32.18
N ASN A 89 -0.49 -20.38 -33.06
CA ASN A 89 0.20 -21.61 -32.64
C ASN A 89 1.46 -21.35 -31.79
N TRP A 90 2.12 -20.20 -31.99
CA TRP A 90 3.27 -19.76 -31.19
C TRP A 90 2.87 -19.04 -29.90
N GLY A 91 1.56 -18.95 -29.61
CA GLY A 91 1.01 -18.17 -28.51
C GLY A 91 1.01 -16.65 -28.77
N PHE A 92 1.07 -16.22 -30.04
CA PHE A 92 1.05 -14.81 -30.41
C PHE A 92 -0.38 -14.40 -30.78
N PRO A 93 -1.02 -13.50 -29.99
CA PRO A 93 -2.37 -13.06 -30.28
C PRO A 93 -2.39 -12.07 -31.44
N THR A 94 -3.57 -11.93 -32.07
CA THR A 94 -3.82 -10.95 -33.13
C THR A 94 -4.77 -9.86 -32.65
N ILE A 95 -4.38 -8.61 -32.88
CA ILE A 95 -5.17 -7.43 -32.58
C ILE A 95 -5.45 -6.73 -33.91
N SER A 96 -6.71 -6.32 -34.15
CA SER A 96 -7.08 -5.60 -35.36
C SER A 96 -7.95 -4.39 -35.07
N ASP A 97 -7.76 -3.34 -35.86
CA ASP A 97 -8.63 -2.16 -35.92
C ASP A 97 -9.91 -2.41 -36.75
N TRP A 98 -9.93 -3.49 -37.54
CA TRP A 98 -11.04 -3.83 -38.42
C TRP A 98 -11.97 -4.86 -37.78
N ASP A 99 -13.21 -4.90 -38.28
CA ASP A 99 -14.19 -5.90 -37.86
C ASP A 99 -13.86 -7.28 -38.44
N ILE A 100 -13.28 -8.13 -37.60
CA ILE A 100 -12.91 -9.52 -37.91
C ILE A 100 -13.43 -10.45 -36.80
N PRO A 101 -13.73 -11.74 -37.09
CA PRO A 101 -14.16 -12.69 -36.08
C PRO A 101 -13.17 -12.78 -34.92
N GLN A 102 -13.69 -12.64 -33.71
CA GLN A 102 -12.90 -12.72 -32.48
C GLN A 102 -12.75 -14.17 -32.02
N VAL A 103 -11.65 -14.44 -31.35
CA VAL A 103 -11.38 -15.73 -30.68
C VAL A 103 -10.95 -15.39 -29.27
N LEU A 104 -11.96 -15.22 -28.41
CA LEU A 104 -11.82 -14.82 -27.01
C LEU A 104 -11.44 -15.93 -26.02
N PRO A 105 -11.77 -17.22 -26.24
CA PRO A 105 -11.36 -18.28 -25.33
C PRO A 105 -9.84 -18.31 -25.14
N THR A 106 -9.35 -18.70 -23.96
CA THR A 106 -7.92 -18.84 -23.70
C THR A 106 -7.43 -20.26 -24.00
N GLY A 107 -6.11 -20.47 -24.11
CA GLY A 107 -5.54 -21.82 -24.22
C GLY A 107 -4.17 -21.84 -24.90
N ILE A 108 -4.14 -21.52 -26.20
CA ILE A 108 -2.88 -21.42 -26.96
C ILE A 108 -2.13 -20.13 -26.59
N CYS A 109 -2.71 -18.94 -26.83
CA CYS A 109 -2.22 -17.67 -26.28
C CYS A 109 -2.43 -17.58 -24.76
N THR A 110 -1.74 -16.63 -24.12
CA THR A 110 -1.89 -16.31 -22.69
C THR A 110 -3.35 -15.97 -22.35
N TYR A 111 -3.95 -15.11 -23.16
CA TYR A 111 -5.33 -14.66 -22.99
C TYR A 111 -6.11 -14.89 -24.30
N GLU A 112 -6.74 -13.86 -24.85
CA GLU A 112 -7.51 -13.92 -26.09
C GLU A 112 -6.59 -14.22 -27.28
N HIS A 113 -7.04 -15.02 -28.25
CA HIS A 113 -6.25 -15.29 -29.46
C HIS A 113 -6.44 -14.21 -30.53
N VAL A 114 -7.66 -13.68 -30.67
CA VAL A 114 -8.00 -12.63 -31.64
C VAL A 114 -8.94 -11.62 -31.02
N VAL A 115 -8.54 -10.35 -31.01
CA VAL A 115 -9.35 -9.19 -30.59
C VAL A 115 -9.45 -8.23 -31.77
N SER A 116 -10.66 -7.75 -32.06
CA SER A 116 -10.95 -6.92 -33.25
C SER A 116 -11.66 -5.63 -32.86
N GLN A 117 -11.80 -4.71 -33.82
CA GLN A 117 -12.41 -3.39 -33.62
C GLN A 117 -11.72 -2.54 -32.55
N VAL A 118 -10.40 -2.65 -32.41
CA VAL A 118 -9.64 -1.88 -31.42
C VAL A 118 -9.24 -0.50 -31.98
N PRO A 119 -9.62 0.62 -31.33
CA PRO A 119 -9.23 1.96 -31.75
C PRO A 119 -7.70 2.14 -31.86
N HIS A 120 -7.23 2.96 -32.80
CA HIS A 120 -5.79 3.14 -33.06
C HIS A 120 -5.01 3.72 -31.88
N ASP A 121 -5.63 4.57 -31.08
CA ASP A 121 -5.08 5.16 -29.86
C ASP A 121 -4.95 4.16 -28.71
N GLU A 122 -5.74 3.07 -28.73
CA GLU A 122 -5.72 2.00 -27.72
C GLU A 122 -4.99 0.73 -28.18
N ILE A 123 -4.73 0.58 -29.49
CA ILE A 123 -4.32 -0.69 -30.11
C ILE A 123 -3.03 -1.27 -29.54
N VAL A 124 -2.07 -0.41 -29.20
CA VAL A 124 -0.79 -0.83 -28.60
C VAL A 124 -1.02 -1.34 -27.19
N GLN A 125 -1.80 -0.61 -26.38
CA GLN A 125 -2.10 -1.00 -25.02
C GLN A 125 -2.89 -2.32 -24.99
N LYS A 126 -3.87 -2.47 -25.88
CA LYS A 126 -4.62 -3.71 -26.01
C LYS A 126 -3.73 -4.88 -26.40
N ALA A 127 -2.77 -4.67 -27.30
CA ALA A 127 -1.83 -5.71 -27.69
C ALA A 127 -0.90 -6.13 -26.53
N ILE A 128 -0.45 -5.18 -25.71
CA ILE A 128 0.32 -5.43 -24.48
C ILE A 128 -0.52 -6.27 -23.50
N GLU A 129 -1.77 -5.85 -23.26
CA GLU A 129 -2.71 -6.51 -22.35
C GLU A 129 -2.99 -7.96 -22.77
N VAL A 130 -3.44 -8.17 -24.02
CA VAL A 130 -3.82 -9.49 -24.56
C VAL A 130 -2.61 -10.43 -24.63
N ARG A 131 -1.41 -9.91 -24.88
CA ARG A 131 -0.19 -10.73 -24.84
C ARG A 131 0.24 -11.08 -23.41
N GLY A 132 -0.21 -10.33 -22.41
CA GLY A 132 0.29 -10.40 -21.05
C GLY A 132 1.71 -9.84 -20.91
N LEU A 133 2.11 -8.90 -21.78
CA LEU A 133 3.40 -8.24 -21.70
C LEU A 133 3.39 -7.26 -20.52
N LYS A 134 4.36 -7.39 -19.61
CA LYS A 134 4.57 -6.45 -18.51
C LYS A 134 5.67 -5.48 -18.88
N VAL A 135 5.32 -4.22 -19.18
CA VAL A 135 6.30 -3.19 -19.49
C VAL A 135 6.87 -2.67 -18.17
N THR A 136 8.11 -3.03 -17.84
CA THR A 136 8.80 -2.43 -16.71
C THR A 136 9.13 -0.98 -17.03
N VAL A 137 8.47 -0.04 -16.35
CA VAL A 137 8.82 1.37 -16.36
C VAL A 137 10.20 1.52 -15.69
N SER A 138 11.25 1.66 -16.49
CA SER A 138 12.62 1.74 -15.97
C SER A 138 12.98 3.10 -15.36
N LYS A 139 12.15 4.13 -15.59
CA LYS A 139 12.38 5.50 -15.09
C LYS A 139 11.04 6.16 -14.74
N ILE A 140 10.91 6.57 -13.49
CA ILE A 140 9.78 7.39 -13.03
C ILE A 140 9.97 8.81 -13.58
N ASP A 141 8.97 9.32 -14.32
CA ASP A 141 9.03 10.62 -14.98
C ASP A 141 8.68 11.75 -14.00
N ILE A 142 9.66 12.11 -13.18
CA ILE A 142 9.60 13.24 -12.25
C ILE A 142 10.89 14.07 -12.33
N PRO A 143 10.85 15.37 -11.99
CA PRO A 143 11.99 16.26 -12.20
C PRO A 143 13.05 16.21 -11.10
N MET A 144 12.86 15.36 -10.09
CA MET A 144 13.75 15.19 -8.94
C MET A 144 14.37 13.81 -8.89
N ALA A 145 15.39 13.66 -8.06
CA ALA A 145 15.95 12.35 -7.77
C ALA A 145 14.90 11.46 -7.09
N TYR A 146 14.91 10.19 -7.45
CA TYR A 146 13.96 9.20 -6.96
C TYR A 146 14.70 7.95 -6.50
N GLY A 147 14.43 7.48 -5.29
CA GLY A 147 14.90 6.21 -4.79
C GLY A 147 14.84 6.07 -3.27
N PRO A 148 15.08 4.86 -2.73
CA PRO A 148 14.96 4.57 -1.30
C PRO A 148 15.91 5.39 -0.41
N ALA A 149 16.99 5.94 -0.95
CA ALA A 149 17.93 6.76 -0.19
C ALA A 149 17.32 8.07 0.33
N PHE A 150 16.23 8.55 -0.28
CA PHE A 150 15.51 9.75 0.16
C PHE A 150 14.40 9.42 1.17
N GLU A 151 14.11 8.14 1.39
CA GLU A 151 13.13 7.70 2.37
C GLU A 151 13.55 8.13 3.78
N GLY A 152 12.73 8.97 4.42
CA GLY A 152 13.00 9.50 5.76
C GLY A 152 13.53 10.94 5.80
N GLU A 153 13.71 11.59 4.65
CA GLU A 153 13.88 13.04 4.60
C GLU A 153 12.73 13.75 5.34
N ARG A 154 13.07 14.72 6.20
CA ARG A 154 12.07 15.49 6.95
C ARG A 154 12.02 16.92 6.45
N VAL A 155 10.86 17.31 5.91
CA VAL A 155 10.58 18.71 5.56
C VAL A 155 10.21 19.47 6.84
N ARG A 156 11.16 20.25 7.37
CA ARG A 156 10.96 21.10 8.55
C ARG A 156 10.27 22.40 8.17
N LYS A 157 9.83 23.17 9.17
CA LYS A 157 9.08 24.41 8.97
C LYS A 157 9.85 25.45 8.14
N ASP A 158 11.15 25.54 8.31
CA ASP A 158 11.99 26.53 7.62
C ASP A 158 12.15 26.22 6.12
N ASP A 159 12.05 24.93 5.76
CA ASP A 159 12.16 24.41 4.39
C ASP A 159 10.79 24.18 3.74
N LEU A 160 9.69 24.37 4.47
CA LEU A 160 8.33 24.03 4.04
C LEU A 160 7.83 24.98 2.96
N TYR A 161 7.26 24.42 1.89
CA TYR A 161 6.52 25.18 0.88
C TYR A 161 5.02 24.90 0.92
N LEU A 162 4.62 23.62 0.91
CA LEU A 162 3.23 23.17 0.98
C LEU A 162 3.06 22.14 2.09
N GLU A 163 1.96 22.24 2.84
CA GLU A 163 1.55 21.27 3.85
C GLU A 163 0.09 20.81 3.62
N CYS A 164 -0.14 19.50 3.59
CA CYS A 164 -1.48 18.92 3.44
C CYS A 164 -1.72 17.81 4.49
N GLY A 165 -2.90 17.76 5.12
CA GLY A 165 -3.23 16.78 6.15
C GLY A 165 -2.59 17.04 7.51
N GLY A 166 -2.32 15.98 8.27
CA GLY A 166 -1.64 16.04 9.58
C GLY A 166 -2.36 16.90 10.63
N GLY A 167 -3.70 16.92 10.59
CA GLY A 167 -4.54 17.78 11.45
C GLY A 167 -4.44 19.28 11.14
N ARG A 168 -3.76 19.67 10.05
CA ARG A 168 -3.64 21.08 9.61
C ARG A 168 -4.60 21.45 8.49
N SER A 169 -4.97 20.46 7.69
CA SER A 169 -6.02 20.49 6.66
C SER A 169 -6.59 19.08 6.52
N LEU A 170 -7.65 18.93 5.71
CA LEU A 170 -8.19 17.61 5.38
C LEU A 170 -7.17 16.82 4.53
N GLY A 171 -7.03 15.52 4.83
CA GLY A 171 -6.07 14.66 4.15
C GLY A 171 -6.61 13.25 4.02
N VAL A 172 -6.56 12.69 2.82
CA VAL A 172 -6.91 11.28 2.59
C VAL A 172 -6.10 10.70 1.44
N GLU A 173 -5.68 9.45 1.60
CA GLU A 173 -5.21 8.64 0.49
C GLU A 173 -6.02 7.36 0.48
N LEU A 174 -6.44 6.91 -0.70
CA LEU A 174 -7.29 5.74 -0.89
C LEU A 174 -6.87 5.02 -2.17
N LEU A 175 -6.72 3.71 -2.10
CA LEU A 175 -6.63 2.86 -3.28
C LEU A 175 -7.87 1.97 -3.38
N VAL A 176 -8.48 1.90 -4.55
CA VAL A 176 -9.63 1.03 -4.82
C VAL A 176 -9.43 0.25 -6.12
N SER A 177 -9.91 -0.99 -6.13
CA SER A 177 -10.01 -1.80 -7.33
C SER A 177 -11.24 -1.41 -8.16
N LYS A 178 -11.09 -1.48 -9.49
CA LYS A 178 -12.12 -1.15 -10.49
C LYS A 178 -12.09 -2.16 -11.63
N GLU A 179 -13.15 -2.18 -12.42
CA GLU A 179 -13.18 -3.00 -13.64
C GLU A 179 -12.19 -2.45 -14.69
N MET A 180 -11.76 -3.33 -15.60
CA MET A 180 -10.70 -3.01 -16.59
C MET A 180 -11.05 -1.85 -17.51
N ASP A 181 -12.33 -1.64 -17.82
CA ASP A 181 -12.86 -0.61 -18.69
C ASP A 181 -13.14 0.73 -17.95
N GLU A 182 -13.16 0.71 -16.62
CA GLU A 182 -13.32 1.92 -15.80
C GLU A 182 -11.99 2.68 -15.57
N VAL A 183 -10.85 2.04 -15.84
CA VAL A 183 -9.51 2.58 -15.56
C VAL A 183 -8.76 2.89 -16.85
N GLN A 184 -8.38 4.15 -17.03
CA GLN A 184 -7.45 4.57 -18.07
C GLN A 184 -6.02 4.57 -17.53
N ASP A 185 -5.21 3.60 -17.95
CA ASP A 185 -3.85 3.46 -17.45
C ASP A 185 -2.99 4.70 -17.70
N GLY A 186 -2.25 5.12 -16.70
CA GLY A 186 -1.36 6.29 -16.76
C GLY A 186 -2.08 7.63 -16.73
N LEU A 187 -3.41 7.66 -16.63
CA LEU A 187 -4.17 8.90 -16.45
C LEU A 187 -3.91 9.44 -15.04
N VAL A 188 -3.44 10.69 -14.98
CA VAL A 188 -3.30 11.46 -13.75
C VAL A 188 -4.10 12.74 -13.90
N THR A 189 -5.03 13.00 -12.97
CA THR A 189 -5.79 14.25 -12.92
C THR A 189 -5.53 15.00 -11.62
N VAL A 190 -5.50 16.33 -11.71
CA VAL A 190 -5.42 17.23 -10.55
C VAL A 190 -6.60 18.20 -10.65
N GLU A 191 -7.52 18.11 -9.68
CA GLU A 191 -8.70 18.98 -9.58
C GLU A 191 -8.53 19.92 -8.37
N GLY A 192 -8.39 21.21 -8.65
CA GLY A 192 -8.13 22.26 -7.67
C GLY A 192 -6.77 22.94 -7.86
N PRO A 193 -6.35 23.80 -6.92
CA PRO A 193 -5.05 24.46 -6.97
C PRO A 193 -3.90 23.47 -7.03
N GLU A 194 -2.99 23.65 -8.00
CA GLU A 194 -1.72 22.95 -8.07
C GLU A 194 -0.71 23.65 -7.13
N ILE A 195 0.41 22.98 -6.83
CA ILE A 195 1.46 23.51 -5.95
C ILE A 195 2.06 24.83 -6.46
N ALA A 196 2.05 25.05 -7.77
CA ALA A 196 2.55 26.28 -8.40
C ALA A 196 1.59 27.47 -8.24
N ASP A 197 0.32 27.21 -7.90
CA ASP A 197 -0.72 28.23 -7.77
C ASP A 197 -0.79 28.83 -6.35
N VAL A 198 -0.06 28.26 -5.41
CA VAL A 198 -0.08 28.66 -3.99
C VAL A 198 1.23 29.33 -3.58
N LYS A 199 1.18 30.07 -2.47
CA LYS A 199 2.36 30.73 -1.89
C LYS A 199 3.08 29.78 -0.93
N GLU A 200 4.35 30.07 -0.69
CA GLU A 200 5.14 29.40 0.35
C GLU A 200 4.41 29.40 1.71
N GLY A 201 4.39 28.25 2.37
CA GLY A 201 3.71 28.02 3.64
C GLY A 201 2.19 27.77 3.51
N ALA A 202 1.68 27.59 2.28
CA ALA A 202 0.28 27.27 2.06
C ALA A 202 -0.11 25.93 2.68
N LYS A 203 -1.39 25.85 3.04
CA LYS A 203 -2.04 24.62 3.49
C LYS A 203 -3.19 24.30 2.56
N LEU A 204 -3.18 23.12 1.96
CA LEU A 204 -4.26 22.66 1.08
C LEU A 204 -4.89 21.40 1.66
N PRO A 205 -6.21 21.20 1.51
CA PRO A 205 -6.75 19.86 1.65
C PRO A 205 -6.19 18.98 0.52
N LEU A 206 -6.03 17.68 0.76
CA LEU A 206 -5.49 16.76 -0.24
C LEU A 206 -6.21 15.41 -0.19
N ALA A 207 -6.68 14.96 -1.34
CA ALA A 207 -7.09 13.58 -1.55
C ALA A 207 -6.25 12.94 -2.67
N ILE A 208 -5.68 11.77 -2.41
CA ILE A 208 -4.99 10.93 -3.40
C ILE A 208 -5.84 9.68 -3.59
N LEU A 209 -6.56 9.60 -4.70
CA LEU A 209 -7.38 8.44 -5.06
C LEU A 209 -6.71 7.68 -6.19
N ALA A 210 -6.19 6.48 -5.93
CA ALA A 210 -5.70 5.58 -6.97
C ALA A 210 -6.76 4.51 -7.29
N GLU A 211 -7.14 4.43 -8.55
CA GLU A 211 -7.99 3.39 -9.09
C GLU A 211 -7.11 2.40 -9.85
N VAL A 212 -7.16 1.14 -9.44
CA VAL A 212 -6.35 0.07 -10.06
C VAL A 212 -7.24 -1.00 -10.65
N ALA A 213 -6.81 -1.58 -11.76
CA ALA A 213 -7.46 -2.76 -12.35
C ALA A 213 -6.41 -3.83 -12.63
N GLY A 214 -6.79 -5.09 -12.50
CA GLY A 214 -5.90 -6.22 -12.69
C GLY A 214 -6.64 -7.54 -12.77
N ARG A 215 -6.25 -8.44 -13.67
CA ARG A 215 -6.89 -9.77 -13.79
C ARG A 215 -6.72 -10.62 -12.53
N GLN A 216 -5.63 -10.39 -11.79
CA GLN A 216 -5.35 -11.03 -10.49
C GLN A 216 -5.61 -10.08 -9.31
N MET A 217 -6.14 -8.87 -9.56
CA MET A 217 -6.46 -7.92 -8.50
C MET A 217 -7.65 -8.42 -7.69
N GLN A 218 -7.56 -8.27 -6.37
CA GLN A 218 -8.62 -8.59 -5.42
C GLN A 218 -8.75 -7.43 -4.44
N SER A 219 -9.95 -7.20 -3.90
CA SER A 219 -10.17 -6.15 -2.91
C SER A 219 -9.34 -6.34 -1.63
N ASP A 220 -8.94 -7.59 -1.33
CA ASP A 220 -8.00 -7.92 -0.25
C ASP A 220 -6.58 -7.38 -0.48
N PHE A 221 -6.19 -7.08 -1.73
CA PHE A 221 -4.88 -6.52 -2.05
C PHE A 221 -4.81 -5.01 -1.94
N GLU A 222 -5.97 -4.33 -1.90
CA GLU A 222 -6.02 -2.88 -1.84
C GLU A 222 -5.25 -2.26 -0.65
N PRO A 223 -5.42 -2.71 0.61
CA PRO A 223 -4.66 -2.16 1.74
C PRO A 223 -3.15 -2.39 1.60
N ILE A 224 -2.71 -3.49 0.98
CA ILE A 224 -1.28 -3.76 0.74
C ILE A 224 -0.69 -2.73 -0.20
N LEU A 225 -1.39 -2.43 -1.31
CA LEU A 225 -0.96 -1.46 -2.32
C LEU A 225 -1.07 -0.02 -1.79
N GLU A 226 -2.16 0.32 -1.09
CA GLU A 226 -2.37 1.65 -0.49
C GLU A 226 -1.24 1.99 0.48
N ARG A 227 -0.79 1.02 1.28
CA ARG A 227 0.31 1.23 2.23
C ARG A 227 1.63 1.60 1.55
N GLN A 228 1.82 1.19 0.29
CA GLN A 228 3.03 1.53 -0.46
C GLN A 228 3.11 3.02 -0.74
N PHE A 229 2.01 3.77 -0.73
CA PHE A 229 2.01 5.21 -1.01
C PHE A 229 3.01 5.93 -0.11
N HIS A 230 3.07 5.53 1.16
CA HIS A 230 4.07 6.03 2.09
C HIS A 230 5.50 5.91 1.56
N HIS A 231 5.92 4.71 1.16
CA HIS A 231 7.28 4.48 0.66
C HIS A 231 7.49 5.13 -0.70
N LEU A 232 6.57 4.91 -1.62
CA LEU A 232 6.67 5.34 -3.01
C LEU A 232 6.76 6.86 -3.12
N ILE A 233 5.98 7.61 -2.33
CA ILE A 233 6.04 9.07 -2.28
C ILE A 233 7.31 9.56 -1.59
N ASN A 234 7.72 8.95 -0.47
CA ASN A 234 8.95 9.34 0.25
C ASN A 234 10.25 9.03 -0.52
N TYR A 235 10.21 8.21 -1.58
CA TYR A 235 11.38 8.00 -2.44
C TYR A 235 11.68 9.22 -3.31
N ALA A 236 10.75 10.16 -3.44
CA ALA A 236 10.99 11.40 -4.15
C ALA A 236 11.72 12.41 -3.25
N GLN A 237 12.84 12.95 -3.73
CA GLN A 237 13.66 13.87 -2.94
C GLN A 237 12.93 15.19 -2.63
N GLY A 238 13.01 15.64 -1.37
CA GLY A 238 12.48 16.95 -0.95
C GLY A 238 10.98 16.98 -0.66
N VAL A 239 10.33 15.82 -0.63
CA VAL A 239 8.96 15.67 -0.12
C VAL A 239 8.94 14.72 1.08
N MET A 240 7.87 14.79 1.86
CA MET A 240 7.68 13.96 3.05
C MET A 240 6.22 13.53 3.11
N HIS A 241 5.99 12.23 3.24
CA HIS A 241 4.68 11.65 3.51
C HIS A 241 4.73 10.86 4.82
N ILE A 242 3.75 11.06 5.69
CA ILE A 242 3.60 10.31 6.95
C ILE A 242 2.13 9.96 7.11
N GLY A 243 1.86 8.86 7.82
CA GLY A 243 0.49 8.44 8.12
C GLY A 243 0.01 7.39 7.13
N GLN A 244 -1.30 7.34 6.98
CA GLN A 244 -2.06 6.36 6.21
C GLN A 244 -3.51 6.82 6.10
N ARG A 245 -4.29 6.24 5.18
CA ARG A 245 -5.74 6.43 5.10
C ARG A 245 -6.12 7.93 5.15
N ASN A 246 -7.05 8.30 6.02
CA ASN A 246 -7.52 9.67 6.24
C ASN A 246 -6.76 10.44 7.34
N ILE A 247 -5.61 9.93 7.79
CA ILE A 247 -4.71 10.60 8.73
C ILE A 247 -3.33 10.86 8.11
N MET A 248 -3.26 10.83 6.78
CA MET A 248 -2.04 11.14 6.04
C MET A 248 -1.59 12.59 6.30
N TRP A 249 -0.29 12.82 6.10
CA TRP A 249 0.35 14.11 6.23
C TRP A 249 1.45 14.22 5.18
N PHE A 250 1.24 15.13 4.23
CA PHE A 250 2.17 15.40 3.14
C PHE A 250 2.80 16.78 3.29
N ARG A 251 4.10 16.88 3.01
CA ARG A 251 4.82 18.15 2.91
C ARG A 251 5.72 18.14 1.69
N ALA A 252 5.78 19.27 1.00
CA ALA A 252 6.77 19.54 -0.04
C ALA A 252 7.68 20.68 0.40
N GLY A 253 9.00 20.49 0.25
CA GLY A 253 10.01 21.49 0.58
C GLY A 253 10.29 22.45 -0.57
N LYS A 254 10.87 23.61 -0.27
CA LYS A 254 11.23 24.66 -1.27
C LYS A 254 12.10 24.10 -2.41
N ALA A 255 13.10 23.29 -2.07
CA ALA A 255 14.00 22.68 -3.05
C ALA A 255 13.30 21.72 -4.04
N ALA A 256 12.21 21.07 -3.63
CA ALA A 256 11.39 20.26 -4.53
C ALA A 256 10.68 21.14 -5.56
N ILE A 257 10.18 22.31 -5.14
CA ILE A 257 9.48 23.26 -6.01
C ILE A 257 10.43 23.92 -7.00
N GLU A 258 11.64 24.29 -6.56
CA GLU A 258 12.69 24.83 -7.44
C GLU A 258 13.06 23.85 -8.56
N LYS A 259 13.01 22.54 -8.30
CA LYS A 259 13.20 21.48 -9.29
C LYS A 259 11.97 21.26 -10.18
N GLY A 260 10.83 21.89 -9.89
CA GLY A 260 9.60 21.78 -10.67
C GLY A 260 8.65 20.69 -10.21
N PHE A 261 8.72 20.25 -8.95
CA PHE A 261 7.72 19.32 -8.39
C PHE A 261 6.29 19.89 -8.49
N LYS A 262 5.33 18.98 -8.60
CA LYS A 262 3.89 19.19 -8.80
C LYS A 262 3.15 18.04 -8.16
N LEU A 263 1.91 18.24 -7.74
CA LEU A 263 1.07 17.18 -7.19
C LEU A 263 0.83 16.08 -8.22
N GLU A 264 0.70 16.42 -9.52
CA GLU A 264 0.64 15.43 -10.61
C GLU A 264 1.77 14.37 -10.52
N HIS A 265 2.97 14.75 -10.09
CA HIS A 265 4.10 13.82 -9.96
C HIS A 265 3.85 12.72 -8.92
N ILE A 266 3.00 12.95 -7.91
CA ILE A 266 2.55 11.90 -6.99
C ILE A 266 1.84 10.80 -7.81
N GLY A 267 0.93 11.18 -8.71
CA GLY A 267 0.25 10.22 -9.58
C GLY A 267 1.20 9.48 -10.52
N ARG A 268 2.20 10.18 -11.08
CA ARG A 268 3.24 9.55 -11.93
C ARG A 268 4.08 8.53 -11.16
N ILE A 269 4.45 8.85 -9.92
CA ILE A 269 5.16 7.94 -9.02
C ILE A 269 4.31 6.70 -8.75
N LEU A 270 3.07 6.88 -8.31
CA LEU A 270 2.18 5.77 -7.96
C LEU A 270 1.92 4.86 -9.16
N HIS A 271 1.58 5.43 -10.33
CA HIS A 271 1.42 4.66 -11.57
C HIS A 271 2.68 3.86 -11.90
N GLY A 272 3.85 4.50 -12.00
CA GLY A 272 5.07 3.82 -12.43
C GLY A 272 5.53 2.75 -11.45
N LYS A 273 5.41 2.98 -10.15
CA LYS A 273 5.90 2.06 -9.12
C LYS A 273 4.95 0.94 -8.77
N LEU A 274 3.64 1.18 -8.77
CA LEU A 274 2.68 0.09 -8.59
C LEU A 274 2.78 -0.91 -9.75
N HIS A 275 2.97 -0.43 -10.99
CA HIS A 275 3.30 -1.29 -12.13
C HIS A 275 4.61 -2.05 -11.95
N GLN A 276 5.67 -1.35 -11.55
CA GLN A 276 6.99 -1.96 -11.41
C GLN A 276 7.02 -3.05 -10.32
N ASP A 277 6.43 -2.77 -9.16
CA ASP A 277 6.59 -3.60 -7.96
C ASP A 277 5.46 -4.63 -7.83
N PHE A 278 4.28 -4.34 -8.38
CA PHE A 278 3.08 -5.17 -8.26
C PHE A 278 2.45 -5.52 -9.61
N GLY A 279 3.24 -5.44 -10.70
CA GLY A 279 2.77 -5.71 -12.06
C GLY A 279 2.23 -7.13 -12.27
N ALA A 280 2.44 -8.08 -11.37
CA ALA A 280 1.75 -9.39 -11.43
C ALA A 280 0.24 -9.26 -11.18
N ILE A 281 -0.15 -8.27 -10.36
CA ILE A 281 -1.50 -8.10 -9.83
C ILE A 281 -2.17 -6.88 -10.45
N VAL A 282 -1.41 -5.81 -10.68
CA VAL A 282 -1.87 -4.54 -11.22
C VAL A 282 -1.55 -4.47 -12.71
N ASP A 283 -2.58 -4.30 -13.54
CA ASP A 283 -2.48 -4.14 -15.00
C ASP A 283 -2.73 -2.71 -15.46
N LYS A 284 -3.53 -1.93 -14.72
CA LYS A 284 -3.79 -0.52 -15.00
C LYS A 284 -3.83 0.30 -13.72
N VAL A 285 -3.33 1.53 -13.77
CA VAL A 285 -3.39 2.49 -12.66
C VAL A 285 -3.80 3.87 -13.18
N GLN A 286 -4.85 4.42 -12.58
CA GLN A 286 -5.28 5.81 -12.74
C GLN A 286 -5.20 6.51 -11.38
N VAL A 287 -4.75 7.77 -11.36
CA VAL A 287 -4.64 8.55 -10.11
C VAL A 287 -5.38 9.87 -10.24
N LYS A 288 -6.30 10.12 -9.31
CA LYS A 288 -7.06 11.37 -9.19
C LYS A 288 -6.60 12.09 -7.93
N ILE A 289 -6.14 13.32 -8.08
CA ILE A 289 -5.70 14.17 -6.98
C ILE A 289 -6.66 15.33 -6.83
N TYR A 290 -7.17 15.55 -5.63
CA TYR A 290 -8.07 16.66 -5.32
C TYR A 290 -7.44 17.58 -4.30
N THR A 291 -7.49 18.88 -4.56
CA THR A 291 -7.11 19.94 -3.62
C THR A 291 -8.24 20.93 -3.33
N GLU A 292 -9.43 20.70 -3.91
CA GLU A 292 -10.65 21.40 -3.53
C GLU A 292 -11.33 20.73 -2.34
N GLU A 293 -11.66 21.51 -1.31
CA GLU A 293 -12.19 20.98 -0.05
C GLU A 293 -13.45 20.13 -0.22
N ALA A 294 -14.38 20.53 -1.10
CA ALA A 294 -15.61 19.79 -1.36
C ALA A 294 -15.32 18.40 -1.94
N ARG A 295 -14.45 18.32 -2.96
CA ARG A 295 -14.05 17.05 -3.58
C ARG A 295 -13.27 16.16 -2.60
N VAL A 296 -12.40 16.76 -1.77
CA VAL A 296 -11.67 16.02 -0.73
C VAL A 296 -12.63 15.41 0.30
N LYS A 297 -13.69 16.13 0.71
CA LYS A 297 -14.72 15.59 1.62
C LYS A 297 -15.46 14.39 1.02
N GLU A 298 -15.80 14.44 -0.28
CA GLU A 298 -16.43 13.30 -0.96
C GLU A 298 -15.54 12.05 -0.92
N VAL A 299 -14.23 12.21 -1.21
CA VAL A 299 -13.28 11.09 -1.14
C VAL A 299 -13.11 10.59 0.30
N ILE A 300 -13.13 11.47 1.31
CA ILE A 300 -13.09 11.07 2.72
C ILE A 300 -14.27 10.17 3.08
N GLU A 301 -15.49 10.52 2.66
CA GLU A 301 -16.67 9.70 2.96
C GLU A 301 -16.62 8.34 2.26
N MET A 302 -16.18 8.29 0.99
CA MET A 302 -15.90 7.04 0.30
C MET A 302 -14.85 6.20 1.05
N ALA A 303 -13.74 6.82 1.43
CA ALA A 303 -12.63 6.17 2.11
C ALA A 303 -13.06 5.58 3.45
N LYS A 304 -13.85 6.31 4.25
CA LYS A 304 -14.39 5.82 5.53
C LYS A 304 -15.20 4.54 5.36
N ALA A 305 -16.07 4.47 4.33
CA ALA A 305 -16.85 3.28 4.06
C ALA A 305 -15.96 2.08 3.66
N VAL A 306 -14.95 2.32 2.82
CA VAL A 306 -13.98 1.29 2.42
C VAL A 306 -13.15 0.81 3.63
N TYR A 307 -12.68 1.72 4.49
CA TYR A 307 -11.91 1.37 5.68
C TYR A 307 -12.74 0.56 6.67
N ALA A 308 -13.99 0.96 6.94
CA ALA A 308 -14.89 0.19 7.79
C ALA A 308 -15.05 -1.26 7.27
N ALA A 309 -15.28 -1.43 5.97
CA ALA A 309 -15.40 -2.77 5.36
C ALA A 309 -14.10 -3.58 5.37
N ARG A 310 -12.93 -2.92 5.30
CA ARG A 310 -11.61 -3.59 5.48
C ARG A 310 -11.41 -4.03 6.92
N ASP A 311 -11.83 -3.21 7.87
CA ASP A 311 -11.63 -3.48 9.29
C ASP A 311 -12.58 -4.58 9.81
N GLU A 312 -13.78 -4.73 9.22
CA GLU A 312 -14.74 -5.80 9.54
C GLU A 312 -14.30 -7.19 9.04
N ARG A 313 -13.40 -7.26 8.04
CA ARG A 313 -12.97 -8.52 7.40
C ARG A 313 -12.16 -9.46 8.31
N LEU A 314 -11.65 -8.98 9.45
CA LEU A 314 -10.87 -9.79 10.40
C LEU A 314 -11.65 -10.96 11.03
N GLY A 315 -12.97 -11.04 10.82
CA GLY A 315 -13.78 -12.23 11.10
C GLY A 315 -13.77 -12.64 12.57
N SER A 316 -13.82 -13.95 12.85
CA SER A 316 -13.78 -14.53 14.20
C SER A 316 -12.39 -15.07 14.58
N MET A 317 -11.34 -14.64 13.89
CA MET A 317 -9.97 -15.10 14.13
C MET A 317 -9.46 -14.56 15.46
N THR A 318 -8.87 -15.44 16.28
CA THR A 318 -8.22 -15.07 17.55
C THR A 318 -6.76 -15.51 17.56
N ASP A 319 -5.97 -14.91 18.44
CA ASP A 319 -4.56 -15.26 18.58
C ASP A 319 -4.36 -16.72 19.04
N GLU A 320 -5.33 -17.29 19.76
CA GLU A 320 -5.32 -18.71 20.15
C GLU A 320 -5.65 -19.64 18.98
N SER A 321 -6.50 -19.22 18.05
CA SER A 321 -6.91 -20.06 16.91
C SER A 321 -5.87 -20.18 15.80
N GLU A 322 -4.93 -19.23 15.73
CA GLU A 322 -3.96 -19.12 14.64
C GLU A 322 -2.54 -19.50 15.07
N GLU A 323 -1.92 -20.45 14.38
CA GLU A 323 -0.53 -20.88 14.67
C GLU A 323 0.55 -20.00 14.03
N ILE A 324 0.14 -19.15 13.09
CA ILE A 324 1.01 -18.26 12.34
C ILE A 324 0.64 -16.83 12.65
N PHE A 325 1.64 -16.03 13.01
CA PHE A 325 1.58 -14.57 12.98
C PHE A 325 2.38 -14.03 11.80
N TYR A 326 2.30 -12.73 11.54
CA TYR A 326 3.07 -12.11 10.46
C TYR A 326 3.96 -11.01 11.00
N SER A 327 5.21 -10.97 10.54
CA SER A 327 6.07 -9.83 10.76
C SER A 327 5.68 -8.68 9.84
N CYS A 328 6.11 -7.47 10.19
CA CYS A 328 6.27 -6.38 9.24
C CYS A 328 7.56 -5.61 9.56
N THR A 329 8.47 -5.57 8.59
CA THR A 329 9.76 -4.86 8.67
C THR A 329 9.83 -3.63 7.76
N LEU A 330 8.71 -3.19 7.18
CA LEU A 330 8.64 -2.02 6.29
C LEU A 330 9.29 -0.77 6.90
N CYS A 331 9.06 -0.52 8.20
CA CYS A 331 9.58 0.67 8.87
C CYS A 331 11.06 0.57 9.30
N GLN A 332 11.77 -0.51 8.95
CA GLN A 332 13.21 -0.61 9.22
C GLN A 332 14.07 0.37 8.41
N SER A 333 13.49 1.01 7.39
CA SER A 333 14.13 2.12 6.65
C SER A 333 14.53 3.27 7.57
N PHE A 334 13.75 3.55 8.62
CA PHE A 334 14.03 4.62 9.60
C PHE A 334 14.07 4.15 11.07
N ALA A 335 13.64 2.93 11.37
CA ALA A 335 13.75 2.30 12.69
C ALA A 335 14.40 0.91 12.59
N PRO A 336 15.74 0.80 12.44
CA PRO A 336 16.39 -0.42 11.98
C PRO A 336 16.24 -1.67 12.88
N SER A 337 15.99 -1.48 14.18
CA SER A 337 15.77 -2.57 15.14
C SER A 337 14.28 -2.92 15.32
N HIS A 338 13.38 -2.16 14.70
CA HIS A 338 11.95 -2.36 14.87
C HIS A 338 11.43 -3.55 14.06
N VAL A 339 10.54 -4.32 14.67
CA VAL A 339 9.79 -5.41 14.03
C VAL A 339 8.37 -5.34 14.59
N CYS A 340 7.38 -5.12 13.72
CA CYS A 340 5.98 -5.33 14.11
C CYS A 340 5.68 -6.82 14.05
N VAL A 341 5.07 -7.37 15.11
CA VAL A 341 4.43 -8.69 15.08
C VAL A 341 2.92 -8.44 15.02
N ILE A 342 2.30 -8.87 13.93
CA ILE A 342 0.89 -8.65 13.64
C ILE A 342 0.15 -9.96 13.91
N THR A 343 -0.84 -9.89 14.78
CA THR A 343 -1.71 -11.01 15.17
C THR A 343 -3.16 -10.71 14.76
N PRO A 344 -4.07 -11.70 14.72
CA PRO A 344 -5.48 -11.44 14.48
C PRO A 344 -6.07 -10.36 15.40
N GLU A 345 -5.67 -10.34 16.67
CA GLU A 345 -6.20 -9.42 17.68
C GLU A 345 -5.26 -8.23 17.98
N ARG A 346 -4.11 -8.14 17.30
CA ARG A 346 -3.15 -7.03 17.40
C ARG A 346 -2.71 -6.57 16.01
N VAL A 347 -3.49 -5.64 15.47
CA VAL A 347 -3.19 -4.91 14.23
C VAL A 347 -1.87 -4.14 14.38
N GLY A 348 -1.11 -4.02 13.29
CA GLY A 348 0.10 -3.20 13.26
C GLY A 348 -0.18 -1.78 13.76
N MET A 349 0.75 -1.20 14.53
CA MET A 349 0.51 0.07 15.23
C MET A 349 0.17 1.25 14.30
N CYS A 350 0.50 1.15 13.00
CA CYS A 350 0.10 2.12 11.99
C CYS A 350 -1.40 2.15 11.72
N GLY A 351 -2.15 1.12 12.13
CA GLY A 351 -3.58 0.95 11.82
C GLY A 351 -3.88 0.43 10.42
N ALA A 352 -2.88 0.40 9.53
CA ALA A 352 -3.07 0.09 8.12
C ALA A 352 -2.96 -1.41 7.77
N TYR A 353 -2.18 -2.19 8.54
CA TYR A 353 -1.90 -3.61 8.28
C TYR A 353 -2.43 -4.48 9.41
N ASN A 354 -3.38 -5.33 9.07
CA ASN A 354 -3.88 -6.41 9.92
C ASN A 354 -3.24 -7.76 9.54
N TRP A 355 -3.67 -8.83 10.20
CA TRP A 355 -3.11 -10.17 9.98
C TRP A 355 -3.32 -10.69 8.54
N LEU A 356 -4.51 -10.47 7.97
CA LEU A 356 -4.83 -10.86 6.60
C LEU A 356 -3.97 -10.09 5.59
N ASP A 357 -3.70 -8.81 5.86
CA ASP A 357 -2.81 -8.00 5.02
C ASP A 357 -1.37 -8.54 5.05
N GLY A 358 -0.90 -8.98 6.22
CA GLY A 358 0.40 -9.63 6.36
C GLY A 358 0.50 -10.93 5.56
N LYS A 359 -0.55 -11.75 5.58
CA LYS A 359 -0.67 -12.96 4.78
C LYS A 359 -0.67 -12.67 3.28
N ALA A 360 -1.56 -11.79 2.83
CA ALA A 360 -1.67 -11.41 1.44
C ALA A 360 -0.37 -10.78 0.93
N SER A 361 0.27 -9.89 1.70
CA SER A 361 1.56 -9.30 1.33
C SER A 361 2.65 -10.36 1.10
N PHE A 362 2.71 -11.40 1.93
CA PHE A 362 3.64 -12.51 1.74
C PHE A 362 3.30 -13.35 0.49
N GLU A 363 2.02 -13.60 0.20
CA GLU A 363 1.59 -14.30 -1.01
C GLU A 363 1.97 -13.54 -2.29
N ILE A 364 1.88 -12.20 -2.25
CA ILE A 364 2.27 -11.31 -3.34
C ILE A 364 3.80 -11.31 -3.53
N ASN A 365 4.55 -11.16 -2.43
CA ASN A 365 6.00 -11.11 -2.45
C ASN A 365 6.60 -11.91 -1.29
N PRO A 366 6.97 -13.18 -1.51
CA PRO A 366 7.56 -14.04 -0.48
C PRO A 366 8.90 -13.55 0.06
N THR A 367 9.59 -12.67 -0.67
CA THR A 367 10.85 -12.04 -0.25
C THR A 367 10.65 -10.65 0.37
N GLY A 368 9.38 -10.26 0.55
CA GLY A 368 8.98 -8.96 1.07
C GLY A 368 9.16 -8.81 2.59
N PRO A 369 8.71 -7.67 3.12
CA PRO A 369 8.87 -7.29 4.53
C PRO A 369 7.91 -8.03 5.49
N ASN A 370 6.89 -8.68 4.94
CA ASN A 370 5.93 -9.47 5.68
C ASN A 370 6.29 -10.94 5.56
N GLN A 371 6.65 -11.55 6.69
CA GLN A 371 7.10 -12.94 6.76
C GLN A 371 6.25 -13.70 7.77
N PRO A 372 5.87 -14.95 7.50
CA PRO A 372 5.16 -15.77 8.47
C PRO A 372 6.08 -16.09 9.67
N ILE A 373 5.51 -16.04 10.85
CA ILE A 373 6.13 -16.36 12.13
C ILE A 373 5.33 -17.51 12.73
N SER A 374 5.90 -18.71 12.78
CA SER A 374 5.34 -19.80 13.58
C SER A 374 5.49 -19.44 15.06
N LYS A 375 4.39 -19.49 15.84
CA LYS A 375 4.43 -19.16 17.29
C LYS A 375 5.50 -19.99 18.01
N GLY A 376 5.53 -21.30 17.76
CA GLY A 376 6.36 -22.23 18.51
C GLY A 376 5.84 -22.40 19.94
N ASP A 377 6.71 -22.85 20.85
CA ASP A 377 6.31 -23.11 22.23
C ASP A 377 5.92 -21.83 22.98
N LEU A 378 4.83 -21.93 23.74
CA LEU A 378 4.34 -20.87 24.63
C LEU A 378 5.26 -20.72 25.84
N ILE A 379 5.74 -19.50 26.09
CA ILE A 379 6.53 -19.15 27.28
C ILE A 379 5.61 -18.63 28.38
N ASP A 380 4.76 -17.67 28.04
CA ASP A 380 3.82 -17.04 28.98
C ASP A 380 2.54 -16.62 28.24
N ALA A 381 1.41 -17.19 28.65
CA ALA A 381 0.10 -16.93 28.06
C ALA A 381 -0.46 -15.55 28.40
N ASN A 382 -0.14 -15.03 29.59
CA ASN A 382 -0.63 -13.73 30.06
C ASN A 382 0.09 -12.59 29.34
N LEU A 383 1.41 -12.72 29.16
CA LEU A 383 2.23 -11.76 28.42
C LEU A 383 2.08 -11.90 26.90
N GLY A 384 1.70 -13.10 26.42
CA GLY A 384 1.75 -13.44 25.01
C GLY A 384 3.20 -13.49 24.53
N GLN A 385 4.00 -14.37 25.13
CA GLN A 385 5.37 -14.64 24.72
C GLN A 385 5.51 -16.07 24.19
N TRP A 386 6.13 -16.21 23.02
CA TRP A 386 6.41 -17.51 22.40
C TRP A 386 7.86 -17.58 21.92
N ILE A 387 8.44 -18.78 21.92
CA ILE A 387 9.82 -19.00 21.50
C ILE A 387 10.03 -18.57 20.04
N GLY A 388 9.17 -19.01 19.12
CA GLY A 388 9.32 -18.73 17.70
C GLY A 388 9.18 -17.25 17.36
N VAL A 389 8.32 -16.52 18.08
CA VAL A 389 8.19 -15.06 17.94
C VAL A 389 9.46 -14.36 18.41
N ASN A 390 10.00 -14.73 19.57
CA ASN A 390 11.23 -14.15 20.11
C ASN A 390 12.44 -14.42 19.20
N GLU A 391 12.59 -15.64 18.69
CA GLU A 391 13.65 -16.00 17.74
C GLU A 391 13.57 -15.19 16.45
N PHE A 392 12.37 -15.04 15.88
CA PHE A 392 12.16 -14.24 14.69
C PHE A 392 12.54 -12.77 14.93
N VAL A 393 12.01 -12.17 16.00
CA VAL A 393 12.26 -10.77 16.35
C VAL A 393 13.75 -10.54 16.65
N ASN A 394 14.41 -11.45 17.36
CA ASN A 394 15.85 -11.37 17.61
C ASN A 394 16.65 -11.33 16.30
N LYS A 395 16.35 -12.25 15.37
CA LYS A 395 17.02 -12.28 14.06
C LYS A 395 16.73 -11.01 13.26
N ALA A 396 15.47 -10.62 13.12
CA ALA A 396 15.03 -9.50 12.29
C ALA A 396 15.45 -8.13 12.86
N SER A 397 15.64 -8.02 14.18
CA SER A 397 16.17 -6.83 14.86
C SER A 397 17.70 -6.80 14.95
N ARG A 398 18.40 -7.77 14.36
CA ARG A 398 19.87 -7.93 14.42
C ARG A 398 20.39 -8.08 15.86
N GLY A 399 19.66 -8.84 16.67
CA GLY A 399 19.97 -9.14 18.07
C GLY A 399 19.70 -8.00 19.04
N LYS A 400 19.00 -6.93 18.62
CA LYS A 400 18.69 -5.77 19.49
C LYS A 400 17.49 -5.97 20.38
N VAL A 401 16.57 -6.85 20.00
CA VAL A 401 15.37 -7.18 20.77
C VAL A 401 15.37 -8.68 21.00
N GLU A 402 15.50 -9.11 22.25
CA GLU A 402 15.57 -10.53 22.60
C GLU A 402 14.20 -11.16 22.84
N ARG A 403 13.28 -10.39 23.41
CA ARG A 403 11.93 -10.84 23.78
C ARG A 403 10.90 -9.79 23.41
N VAL A 404 9.68 -10.24 23.14
CA VAL A 404 8.53 -9.38 22.90
C VAL A 404 7.28 -9.97 23.54
N SER A 405 6.56 -9.14 24.29
CA SER A 405 5.23 -9.47 24.81
C SER A 405 4.14 -8.89 23.91
N ALA A 406 3.25 -9.76 23.45
CA ALA A 406 2.10 -9.34 22.65
C ALA A 406 1.04 -8.60 23.48
N TYR A 407 0.97 -8.83 24.80
CA TYR A 407 -0.14 -8.35 25.63
C TYR A 407 0.29 -7.51 26.83
N SER A 408 1.55 -7.07 26.88
CA SER A 408 2.09 -6.26 27.98
C SER A 408 2.64 -4.91 27.53
N LEU A 409 2.33 -3.87 28.31
CA LEU A 409 2.96 -2.55 28.24
C LEU A 409 4.27 -2.48 29.06
N MET A 410 4.40 -3.32 30.09
CA MET A 410 5.47 -3.22 31.08
C MET A 410 6.63 -4.17 30.82
N VAL A 411 6.33 -5.42 30.48
CA VAL A 411 7.33 -6.48 30.36
C VAL A 411 7.64 -6.70 28.89
N ASP A 412 8.88 -6.40 28.49
CA ASP A 412 9.37 -6.56 27.11
C ASP A 412 8.35 -6.07 26.04
N PRO A 413 7.82 -4.84 26.12
CA PRO A 413 6.82 -4.37 25.16
C PRO A 413 7.42 -4.33 23.75
N MET A 414 6.58 -4.60 22.75
CA MET A 414 6.97 -4.45 21.35
C MET A 414 7.52 -3.05 21.08
N THR A 415 8.67 -2.98 20.41
CA THR A 415 9.26 -1.70 20.00
C THR A 415 8.33 -0.92 19.07
N ALA A 416 8.48 0.41 19.00
CA ALA A 416 7.71 1.23 18.08
C ALA A 416 8.60 1.93 17.04
N CYS A 417 8.12 2.06 15.80
CA CYS A 417 8.83 2.78 14.74
C CYS A 417 8.61 4.30 14.84
N GLY A 418 7.38 4.76 14.64
CA GLY A 418 7.04 6.19 14.59
C GLY A 418 5.75 6.53 13.85
N CYS A 419 5.17 5.55 13.14
CA CYS A 419 3.92 5.71 12.38
C CYS A 419 2.66 5.32 13.17
N PHE A 420 2.77 5.08 14.48
CA PHE A 420 1.64 4.73 15.33
C PHE A 420 0.52 5.79 15.33
N GLU A 421 -0.74 5.36 15.38
CA GLU A 421 -1.89 6.26 15.44
C GLU A 421 -2.03 6.90 16.82
N CYS A 422 -1.75 6.12 17.87
CA CYS A 422 -1.86 6.50 19.26
C CYS A 422 -0.62 6.05 20.06
N ILE A 423 -0.42 6.65 21.23
CA ILE A 423 0.56 6.22 22.23
C ILE A 423 -0.18 5.92 23.52
N ALA A 424 0.06 4.74 24.07
CA ALA A 424 -0.39 4.35 25.39
C ALA A 424 0.77 4.51 26.39
N THR A 425 0.50 5.13 27.54
CA THR A 425 1.49 5.46 28.57
C THR A 425 0.95 5.15 29.95
N MET A 426 1.76 4.52 30.80
CA MET A 426 1.42 4.27 32.21
C MET A 426 1.36 5.59 33.01
N LEU A 427 0.31 5.74 33.80
CA LEU A 427 0.10 6.78 34.82
C LEU A 427 0.17 6.13 36.21
N PRO A 428 1.34 6.14 36.88
CA PRO A 428 1.56 5.42 38.14
C PRO A 428 0.64 5.85 39.28
N ILE A 429 0.36 7.16 39.43
CA ILE A 429 -0.48 7.70 40.50
C ILE A 429 -1.93 7.23 40.32
N CYS A 430 -2.39 7.13 39.07
CA CYS A 430 -3.72 6.66 38.72
C CYS A 430 -3.84 5.13 38.69
N ASN A 431 -2.75 4.38 38.85
CA ASN A 431 -2.69 2.93 38.64
C ASN A 431 -3.30 2.51 37.29
N GLY A 432 -3.11 3.34 36.26
CA GLY A 432 -3.81 3.24 34.98
C GLY A 432 -2.97 3.66 33.79
N ILE A 433 -3.57 3.65 32.62
CA ILE A 433 -2.96 3.92 31.32
C ILE A 433 -3.70 5.10 30.69
N MET A 434 -2.96 6.09 30.17
CA MET A 434 -3.52 7.09 29.26
C MET A 434 -3.25 6.69 27.80
N ILE A 435 -4.13 7.09 26.90
CA ILE A 435 -3.93 6.91 25.45
C ILE A 435 -4.12 8.24 24.75
N VAL A 436 -3.17 8.66 23.92
CA VAL A 436 -3.25 9.91 23.15
C VAL A 436 -3.07 9.64 21.66
N ASN A 437 -3.96 10.16 20.81
CA ASN A 437 -3.86 10.06 19.36
C ASN A 437 -3.01 11.18 18.75
N ARG A 438 -2.51 10.93 17.53
CA ARG A 438 -1.64 11.84 16.78
C ARG A 438 -2.22 13.24 16.54
N ASP A 439 -3.54 13.36 16.39
CA ASP A 439 -4.21 14.61 16.08
C ASP A 439 -4.42 15.51 17.31
N TYR A 440 -4.22 14.97 18.52
CA TYR A 440 -4.31 15.76 19.75
C TYR A 440 -3.06 16.60 19.98
N MET A 441 -3.24 17.93 20.04
CA MET A 441 -2.14 18.91 20.10
C MET A 441 -1.88 19.46 21.51
N GLY A 442 -2.72 19.06 22.48
CA GLY A 442 -2.66 19.52 23.86
C GLY A 442 -1.61 18.80 24.72
N MET A 443 -1.56 19.17 25.99
CA MET A 443 -0.80 18.45 27.01
C MET A 443 -1.57 17.24 27.50
N THR A 444 -0.85 16.23 27.95
CA THR A 444 -1.45 15.01 28.51
C THR A 444 -1.07 14.87 29.98
N PRO A 445 -1.80 14.04 30.76
CA PRO A 445 -1.48 13.76 32.15
C PRO A 445 -0.05 13.25 32.39
N ALA A 446 0.60 12.67 31.37
CA ALA A 446 2.01 12.29 31.42
C ALA A 446 2.99 13.49 31.36
N GLY A 447 2.49 14.73 31.41
CA GLY A 447 3.33 15.94 31.38
C GLY A 447 3.97 16.22 30.02
N MET A 448 3.48 15.59 28.95
CA MET A 448 4.05 15.65 27.60
C MET A 448 2.98 15.76 26.52
N LYS A 449 3.32 16.39 25.39
CA LYS A 449 2.49 16.34 24.17
C LYS A 449 2.73 15.04 23.41
N PHE A 450 1.81 14.67 22.50
CA PHE A 450 1.99 13.54 21.59
C PHE A 450 3.35 13.55 20.89
N THR A 451 3.78 14.71 20.37
CA THR A 451 5.07 14.82 19.64
C THR A 451 6.28 14.51 20.51
N THR A 452 6.23 14.83 21.79
CA THR A 452 7.31 14.56 22.75
C THR A 452 7.33 13.07 23.10
N LEU A 453 6.17 12.50 23.40
CA LEU A 453 6.01 11.06 23.63
C LEU A 453 6.47 10.26 22.41
N ALA A 454 6.09 10.67 21.20
CA ALA A 454 6.48 9.99 19.97
C ALA A 454 8.00 9.94 19.77
N GLY A 455 8.72 10.99 20.19
CA GLY A 455 10.18 11.03 20.16
C GLY A 455 10.84 10.11 21.19
N MET A 456 10.17 9.82 22.30
CA MET A 456 10.65 8.88 23.33
C MET A 456 10.38 7.42 22.97
N VAL A 457 9.22 7.12 22.40
CA VAL A 457 8.74 5.75 22.14
C VAL A 457 9.21 5.20 20.80
N GLY A 458 9.38 6.09 19.80
CA GLY A 458 9.79 5.70 18.45
C GLY A 458 11.26 5.27 18.33
N GLY A 459 11.65 4.82 17.13
CA GLY A 459 13.04 4.49 16.79
C GLY A 459 13.46 3.06 17.11
N GLY A 460 12.53 2.16 17.42
CA GLY A 460 12.81 0.73 17.59
C GLY A 460 13.44 0.37 18.94
N GLN A 461 13.21 1.17 19.99
CA GLN A 461 13.63 0.88 21.35
C GLN A 461 12.54 0.14 22.13
N VAL A 462 12.94 -0.65 23.12
CA VAL A 462 12.02 -1.27 24.09
C VAL A 462 11.82 -0.29 25.23
N THR A 463 10.60 0.19 25.43
CA THR A 463 10.27 1.25 26.39
C THR A 463 9.18 0.81 27.37
N PRO A 464 9.51 0.08 28.46
CA PRO A 464 8.55 -0.29 29.49
C PRO A 464 7.71 0.91 29.96
N GLY A 465 6.39 0.73 29.99
CA GLY A 465 5.44 1.79 30.36
C GLY A 465 4.99 2.68 29.20
N PHE A 466 5.54 2.50 27.99
CA PHE A 466 5.14 3.25 26.79
C PHE A 466 5.02 2.33 25.56
N LEU A 467 3.93 2.46 24.80
CA LEU A 467 3.71 1.64 23.60
C LEU A 467 2.99 2.42 22.51
N GLY A 468 3.48 2.31 21.27
CA GLY A 468 2.73 2.74 20.08
C GLY A 468 1.59 1.76 19.78
N VAL A 469 0.37 2.26 19.63
CA VAL A 469 -0.83 1.42 19.40
C VAL A 469 -1.69 1.99 18.26
N SER A 470 -2.40 1.11 17.56
CA SER A 470 -3.43 1.50 16.59
C SER A 470 -4.76 1.72 17.29
N LYS A 471 -5.66 2.50 16.68
CA LYS A 471 -7.02 2.73 17.20
C LYS A 471 -7.81 1.41 17.31
N HIS A 472 -7.55 0.47 16.41
CA HIS A 472 -8.16 -0.87 16.44
C HIS A 472 -7.70 -1.70 17.63
N TYR A 473 -6.40 -1.66 17.95
CA TYR A 473 -5.86 -2.45 19.06
C TYR A 473 -6.42 -2.01 20.42
N ILE A 474 -6.77 -0.72 20.60
CA ILE A 474 -7.39 -0.23 21.85
C ILE A 474 -8.65 -1.02 22.22
N CYS A 475 -9.44 -1.41 21.21
CA CYS A 475 -10.70 -2.15 21.40
C CYS A 475 -10.52 -3.67 21.27
N SER A 476 -9.29 -4.18 21.26
CA SER A 476 -9.02 -5.62 21.22
C SER A 476 -9.33 -6.30 22.55
N ARG A 477 -9.60 -7.61 22.53
CA ARG A 477 -9.65 -8.44 23.75
C ARG A 477 -8.28 -8.71 24.33
N GLN A 478 -7.25 -8.64 23.50
CA GLN A 478 -5.85 -8.83 23.90
C GLN A 478 -5.15 -7.51 24.24
N PHE A 479 -5.86 -6.37 24.15
CA PHE A 479 -5.30 -5.06 24.49
C PHE A 479 -4.74 -5.06 25.91
N MET A 480 -3.42 -5.01 26.05
CA MET A 480 -2.70 -4.91 27.34
C MET A 480 -3.27 -5.86 28.42
N LYS A 481 -3.64 -7.07 28.00
CA LYS A 481 -4.34 -8.04 28.84
C LYS A 481 -3.54 -8.37 30.10
N ALA A 482 -2.21 -8.39 30.01
CA ALA A 482 -1.32 -8.63 31.15
C ALA A 482 -1.47 -7.59 32.26
N GLU A 483 -1.72 -6.32 31.92
CA GLU A 483 -1.98 -5.26 32.89
C GLU A 483 -3.46 -5.17 33.30
N GLY A 484 -4.36 -5.92 32.66
CA GLY A 484 -5.80 -5.92 32.92
C GLY A 484 -6.64 -5.15 31.91
N GLY A 485 -6.04 -4.86 30.75
CA GLY A 485 -6.68 -4.40 29.53
C GLY A 485 -7.47 -3.11 29.64
N LEU A 486 -8.64 -3.05 29.01
CA LEU A 486 -9.39 -1.79 28.85
C LEU A 486 -9.75 -1.13 30.19
N LYS A 487 -9.92 -1.92 31.26
CA LYS A 487 -10.19 -1.43 32.62
C LYS A 487 -9.03 -0.63 33.23
N ARG A 488 -7.85 -0.65 32.62
CA ARG A 488 -6.72 0.21 32.99
C ARG A 488 -6.72 1.55 32.33
N VAL A 489 -7.46 1.75 31.25
CA VAL A 489 -7.48 3.05 30.57
C VAL A 489 -8.18 4.04 31.49
N VAL A 490 -7.51 5.14 31.85
CA VAL A 490 -8.05 6.16 32.77
C VAL A 490 -8.15 7.54 32.12
N TRP A 491 -7.51 7.72 30.95
CA TRP A 491 -7.56 8.98 30.21
C TRP A 491 -7.45 8.79 28.70
N MET A 492 -8.31 9.46 27.94
CA MET A 492 -8.23 9.58 26.48
C MET A 492 -8.72 10.97 26.04
N PRO A 493 -8.09 11.63 25.05
CA PRO A 493 -8.66 12.83 24.47
C PRO A 493 -10.08 12.59 23.98
N LYS A 494 -10.97 13.55 24.18
CA LYS A 494 -12.38 13.44 23.79
C LYS A 494 -12.54 13.11 22.30
N ILE A 495 -11.69 13.70 21.46
CA ILE A 495 -11.68 13.41 20.01
C ILE A 495 -11.45 11.92 19.71
N LEU A 496 -10.53 11.26 20.43
CA LEU A 496 -10.27 9.83 20.28
C LEU A 496 -11.44 9.03 20.86
N LYS A 497 -11.87 9.37 22.08
CA LYS A 497 -12.95 8.68 22.79
C LYS A 497 -14.23 8.65 21.95
N GLU A 498 -14.61 9.77 21.33
CA GLU A 498 -15.78 9.86 20.45
C GLU A 498 -15.58 9.11 19.13
N GLU A 499 -14.39 9.18 18.53
CA GLU A 499 -14.09 8.48 17.26
C GLU A 499 -14.24 6.96 17.38
N ILE A 500 -13.87 6.38 18.53
CA ILE A 500 -13.95 4.93 18.77
C ILE A 500 -15.05 4.54 19.77
N ARG A 501 -15.99 5.45 20.09
CA ARG A 501 -16.99 5.30 21.16
C ARG A 501 -17.78 4.01 21.06
N ASP A 502 -18.35 3.70 19.89
CA ASP A 502 -19.20 2.51 19.72
C ASP A 502 -18.43 1.21 19.99
N ARG A 503 -17.17 1.15 19.54
CA ARG A 503 -16.29 0.00 19.76
C ARG A 503 -15.86 -0.11 21.22
N LEU A 504 -15.55 1.03 21.86
CA LEU A 504 -15.23 1.08 23.29
C LEU A 504 -16.40 0.64 24.15
N GLN A 505 -17.61 1.12 23.84
CA GLN A 505 -18.83 0.79 24.58
C GLN A 505 -19.12 -0.71 24.53
N LYS A 506 -19.06 -1.30 23.33
CA LYS A 506 -19.19 -2.75 23.16
C LYS A 506 -18.16 -3.52 24.00
N ARG A 507 -16.91 -3.07 24.02
CA ARG A 507 -15.85 -3.71 24.82
C ARG A 507 -16.05 -3.50 26.33
N ALA A 508 -16.53 -2.35 26.74
CA ALA A 508 -16.88 -2.05 28.14
C ALA A 508 -17.97 -3.00 28.66
N GLU A 509 -19.00 -3.28 27.85
CA GLU A 509 -20.03 -4.27 28.14
C GLU A 509 -19.44 -5.69 28.25
N GLU A 510 -18.58 -6.09 27.30
CA GLU A 510 -17.91 -7.40 27.32
C GLU A 510 -16.96 -7.55 28.54
N GLU A 511 -16.40 -6.47 29.07
CA GLU A 511 -15.60 -6.44 30.30
C GLU A 511 -16.45 -6.40 31.59
N ASN A 512 -17.77 -6.39 31.49
CA ASN A 512 -18.73 -6.23 32.59
C ASN A 512 -18.59 -4.89 33.34
N VAL A 513 -18.19 -3.82 32.65
CA VAL A 513 -18.14 -2.45 33.17
C VAL A 513 -18.78 -1.52 32.13
N PRO A 514 -20.11 -1.56 31.93
CA PRO A 514 -20.78 -0.86 30.84
C PRO A 514 -20.59 0.67 30.88
N ASP A 515 -20.43 1.24 32.08
CA ASP A 515 -20.19 2.68 32.26
C ASP A 515 -18.71 3.07 32.14
N LEU A 516 -17.81 2.13 31.82
CA LEU A 516 -16.35 2.36 31.78
C LEU A 516 -15.97 3.55 30.90
N VAL A 517 -16.63 3.71 29.74
CA VAL A 517 -16.35 4.83 28.83
C VAL A 517 -16.55 6.15 29.55
N GLU A 518 -17.60 6.31 30.35
CA GLU A 518 -17.86 7.53 31.11
C GLU A 518 -16.98 7.68 32.36
N MET A 519 -16.36 6.60 32.83
CA MET A 519 -15.38 6.65 33.92
C MET A 519 -13.99 7.10 33.44
N ILE A 520 -13.70 7.01 32.15
CA ILE A 520 -12.43 7.46 31.55
C ILE A 520 -12.44 8.98 31.38
N ALA A 521 -11.50 9.65 32.05
CA ALA A 521 -11.30 11.09 31.93
C ALA A 521 -10.85 11.50 30.52
N ASP A 522 -11.07 12.76 30.18
CA ASP A 522 -10.61 13.35 28.92
C ASP A 522 -9.98 14.72 29.15
N ASP A 523 -9.63 15.41 28.06
CA ASP A 523 -9.01 16.73 28.09
C ASP A 523 -9.91 17.86 28.58
N GLU A 524 -11.24 17.65 28.70
CA GLU A 524 -12.16 18.59 29.34
C GLU A 524 -12.19 18.40 30.87
N VAL A 525 -11.90 17.19 31.35
CA VAL A 525 -11.80 16.87 32.78
C VAL A 525 -10.49 17.40 33.38
N GLY A 526 -9.36 17.13 32.71
CA GLY A 526 -8.05 17.51 33.21
C GLY A 526 -6.89 17.03 32.33
N ILE A 527 -5.74 17.68 32.47
CA ILE A 527 -4.52 17.40 31.70
C ILE A 527 -3.32 17.10 32.60
N THR A 528 -3.55 16.94 33.90
CA THR A 528 -2.56 16.52 34.89
C THR A 528 -2.98 15.22 35.56
N GLU A 529 -2.02 14.44 36.04
CA GLU A 529 -2.31 13.16 36.70
C GLU A 529 -3.15 13.33 37.98
N ASP A 530 -2.99 14.44 38.72
CA ASP A 530 -3.78 14.73 39.93
C ASP A 530 -5.25 15.04 39.61
N GLU A 531 -5.53 15.80 38.54
CA GLU A 531 -6.91 16.06 38.09
C GLU A 531 -7.59 14.77 37.64
N VAL A 532 -6.88 13.94 36.87
CA VAL A 532 -7.37 12.62 36.45
C VAL A 532 -7.65 11.74 37.66
N LEU A 533 -6.75 11.69 38.64
CA LEU A 533 -6.93 10.93 39.88
C LEU A 533 -8.20 11.35 40.62
N GLY A 534 -8.49 12.65 40.70
CA GLY A 534 -9.69 13.19 41.31
C GLY A 534 -10.96 12.65 40.65
N TYR A 535 -11.01 12.72 39.31
CA TYR A 535 -12.15 12.26 38.52
C TYR A 535 -12.36 10.74 38.64
N ILE A 536 -11.30 9.94 38.46
CA ILE A 536 -11.44 8.48 38.51
C ILE A 536 -11.81 7.96 39.91
N LYS A 537 -11.49 8.71 40.97
CA LYS A 537 -11.98 8.43 42.34
C LYS A 537 -13.47 8.73 42.47
N GLU A 538 -13.92 9.87 41.96
CA GLU A 538 -15.35 10.22 41.95
C GLU A 538 -16.19 9.19 41.17
N LYS A 539 -15.64 8.70 40.06
CA LYS A 539 -16.27 7.69 39.19
C LYS A 539 -16.05 6.25 39.65
N GLU A 540 -15.37 6.02 40.77
CA GLU A 540 -15.04 4.69 41.29
C GLU A 540 -14.40 3.76 40.24
N HIS A 541 -13.48 4.31 39.44
CA HIS A 541 -12.90 3.62 38.29
C HIS A 541 -12.22 2.30 38.69
N PRO A 542 -12.41 1.19 37.94
CA PRO A 542 -11.92 -0.14 38.32
C PRO A 542 -10.40 -0.21 38.50
N ALA A 543 -9.63 0.55 37.72
CA ALA A 543 -8.16 0.64 37.84
C ALA A 543 -7.66 0.92 39.27
N LEU A 544 -8.42 1.67 40.09
CA LEU A 544 -8.04 2.01 41.46
C LEU A 544 -7.98 0.79 42.40
N ASN A 545 -8.77 -0.23 42.10
CA ASN A 545 -8.91 -1.44 42.93
C ASN A 545 -8.15 -2.65 42.37
N MET A 546 -7.53 -2.51 41.20
CA MET A 546 -6.71 -3.56 40.60
C MET A 546 -5.32 -3.60 41.24
N GLU A 547 -4.65 -4.74 41.14
CA GLU A 547 -3.26 -4.90 41.60
C GLU A 547 -2.37 -3.79 41.02
N ARG A 548 -1.36 -3.35 41.76
CA ARG A 548 -0.46 -2.33 41.21
C ARG A 548 0.37 -2.93 40.09
N VAL A 549 0.42 -2.22 38.97
CA VAL A 549 1.24 -2.60 37.81
C VAL A 549 2.75 -2.50 38.16
N MET A 550 3.10 -1.64 39.13
CA MET A 550 4.40 -1.54 39.81
C MET A 550 4.27 -1.03 41.25
#